data_AF-A0A2S7IU65-F1
#
_entry.id   AF-A0A2S7IU65-F1
#
_cell.length_a   1.000
_cell.length_b   1.000
_cell.length_c   1.000
_cell.angle_alpha   90.00
_cell.angle_beta   90.00
_cell.angle_gamma   90.00
#
_symmetry.space_group_name_H-M   'P 1'
#
loop_
_entity.id
_entity.type
_entity.pdbx_description
1 polymer ?
#
loop_
_entity_poly.entity_id
_entity_poly.type
_entity_poly.pdbx_seq_one_letter_code
_entity_poly.pdbx_strand_id
1 'polypeptide(L)'
;ISLELGGNAPFIVFDDADLDAAVDGAMISKYRNAGQTCVCANRIYVQRGIYDKFAEKLAAKVKELKVGNGTEPGIVIGPMIEPKALTKVKA
;
A
#
# COMPACT_ATOMS: atom_id res chain seq x y z
N ILE A 1 -12.41 -27.73 10.42
CA ILE A 1 -11.08 -27.07 10.31
C ILE A 1 -11.31 -25.58 10.04
N SER A 2 -10.40 -24.69 10.46
CA SER A 2 -10.45 -23.24 10.16
C SER A 2 -9.12 -22.83 9.49
N LEU A 3 -9.18 -22.02 8.42
CA LEU A 3 -8.04 -21.65 7.57
C LEU A 3 -8.13 -20.17 7.16
N GLU A 4 -7.02 -19.44 7.27
CA GLU A 4 -6.87 -18.04 6.86
C GLU A 4 -5.75 -17.92 5.82
N LEU A 5 -6.08 -17.64 4.56
CA LEU A 5 -5.21 -17.90 3.39
C LEU A 5 -4.78 -16.62 2.65
N GLY A 6 -4.92 -15.47 3.29
CA GLY A 6 -4.67 -14.17 2.68
C GLY A 6 -5.77 -13.73 1.73
N GLY A 7 -5.53 -12.64 0.99
CA GLY A 7 -6.52 -12.10 0.08
C GLY A 7 -5.96 -11.08 -0.91
N ASN A 8 -6.85 -10.60 -1.76
CA ASN A 8 -6.59 -9.52 -2.71
C ASN A 8 -7.54 -8.36 -2.43
N ALA A 9 -7.36 -7.74 -1.25
CA ALA A 9 -8.34 -6.82 -0.69
C ALA A 9 -8.51 -5.57 -1.59
N PRO A 10 -9.75 -5.22 -1.96
CA PRO A 10 -10.04 -4.02 -2.72
C PRO A 10 -10.05 -2.77 -1.82
N PHE A 11 -9.58 -1.65 -2.35
CA PHE A 11 -9.75 -0.31 -1.78
C PHE A 11 -10.48 0.53 -2.81
N ILE A 12 -11.68 1.02 -2.49
CA ILE A 12 -12.58 1.68 -3.46
C ILE A 12 -12.79 3.13 -3.03
N VAL A 13 -12.52 4.07 -3.94
CA VAL A 13 -12.64 5.52 -3.71
C VAL A 13 -13.65 6.11 -4.69
N PHE A 14 -14.73 6.67 -4.15
CA PHE A 14 -15.75 7.41 -4.90
C PHE A 14 -15.36 8.89 -5.02
N ASP A 15 -15.96 9.60 -5.98
CA ASP A 15 -15.63 11.00 -6.27
C ASP A 15 -16.12 12.01 -5.23
N ASP A 16 -17.02 11.59 -4.34
CA ASP A 16 -17.49 12.34 -3.17
C ASP A 16 -16.65 12.08 -1.90
N ALA A 17 -15.64 11.21 -1.97
CA ALA A 17 -14.75 10.95 -0.85
C ALA A 17 -13.85 12.16 -0.55
N ASP A 18 -13.49 12.31 0.73
CA ASP A 18 -12.34 13.14 1.10
C ASP A 18 -11.08 12.55 0.48
N LEU A 19 -10.53 13.27 -0.49
CA LEU A 19 -9.42 12.79 -1.30
C LEU A 19 -8.13 12.63 -0.49
N ASP A 20 -7.85 13.52 0.45
CA ASP A 20 -6.64 13.46 1.27
C ASP A 20 -6.74 12.31 2.27
N ALA A 21 -7.90 12.15 2.91
CA ALA A 21 -8.16 11.02 3.79
C ALA A 21 -8.10 9.67 3.03
N ALA A 22 -8.61 9.62 1.79
CA ALA A 22 -8.54 8.43 0.96
C ALA A 22 -7.09 8.04 0.61
N VAL A 23 -6.25 9.03 0.30
CA VAL A 23 -4.81 8.80 0.01
C VAL A 23 -4.10 8.31 1.27
N ASP A 24 -4.32 8.94 2.42
CA ASP A 24 -3.70 8.50 3.68
C ASP A 24 -4.16 7.08 4.08
N GLY A 25 -5.45 6.78 3.89
CA GLY A 25 -6.01 5.45 4.08
C GLY A 25 -5.37 4.39 3.16
N ALA A 26 -5.14 4.75 1.89
CA ALA A 26 -4.45 3.87 0.94
C ALA A 26 -2.98 3.64 1.35
N MET A 27 -2.29 4.67 1.84
CA MET A 27 -0.91 4.56 2.32
C MET A 27 -0.79 3.55 3.48
N ILE A 28 -1.66 3.68 4.48
CA ILE A 28 -1.70 2.76 5.63
C ILE A 28 -2.05 1.34 5.20
N SER A 29 -3.02 1.19 4.30
CA SER A 29 -3.54 -0.13 3.88
C SER A 29 -2.58 -0.90 2.97
N LYS A 30 -1.80 -0.20 2.13
CA LYS A 30 -0.93 -0.84 1.13
C LYS A 30 0.50 -1.04 1.60
N TYR A 31 1.10 -0.05 2.26
CA TYR A 31 2.56 0.00 2.41
C TYR A 31 3.08 -0.39 3.79
N ARG A 32 2.21 -0.48 4.81
CA ARG A 32 2.59 -0.97 6.14
C ARG A 32 3.24 -2.36 6.04
N ASN A 33 4.33 -2.57 6.77
CA ASN A 33 5.12 -3.80 6.73
C ASN A 33 5.58 -4.18 5.31
N ALA A 34 5.89 -3.20 4.47
CA ALA A 34 6.20 -3.38 3.04
C ALA A 34 5.10 -4.16 2.27
N GLY A 35 3.85 -4.07 2.70
CA GLY A 35 2.72 -4.78 2.09
C GLY A 35 2.63 -6.27 2.45
N GLN A 36 3.45 -6.75 3.38
CA GLN A 36 3.47 -8.16 3.83
C GLN A 36 2.42 -8.41 4.92
N THR A 37 1.15 -8.10 4.62
CA THR A 37 0.01 -8.37 5.51
C THR A 37 -1.11 -9.06 4.72
N CYS A 38 -1.81 -10.02 5.33
CA CYS A 38 -2.90 -10.78 4.70
C CYS A 38 -4.06 -9.90 4.19
N VAL A 39 -4.27 -8.73 4.80
CA VAL A 39 -5.37 -7.78 4.50
C VAL A 39 -4.91 -6.55 3.71
N CYS A 40 -3.69 -6.52 3.18
CA CYS A 40 -3.21 -5.36 2.44
C CYS A 40 -4.05 -5.10 1.19
N ALA A 41 -4.33 -3.81 0.94
CA ALA A 41 -5.03 -3.37 -0.26
C ALA A 41 -4.17 -3.65 -1.50
N ASN A 42 -4.52 -4.65 -2.29
CA ASN A 42 -3.74 -5.05 -3.48
C ASN A 42 -4.40 -4.60 -4.78
N ARG A 43 -5.65 -4.13 -4.72
CA ARG A 43 -6.37 -3.51 -5.84
C ARG A 43 -7.02 -2.22 -5.38
N ILE A 44 -6.61 -1.10 -5.98
CA ILE A 44 -7.19 0.22 -5.70
C ILE A 44 -8.06 0.60 -6.90
N TYR A 45 -9.35 0.80 -6.65
CA TYR A 45 -10.33 1.28 -7.62
C TYR A 45 -10.70 2.72 -7.28
N VAL A 46 -10.60 3.61 -8.26
CA VAL A 46 -10.88 5.04 -8.07
C VAL A 46 -11.86 5.49 -9.15
N GLN A 47 -12.92 6.18 -8.74
CA GLN A 47 -13.92 6.71 -9.66
C GLN A 47 -13.28 7.74 -10.61
N ARG A 48 -13.66 7.66 -11.89
CA ARG A 48 -13.00 8.36 -12.99
C ARG A 48 -12.78 9.86 -12.76
N GLY A 49 -13.73 10.55 -12.13
CA GLY A 49 -13.66 12.00 -11.90
C GLY A 49 -12.50 12.48 -11.02
N ILE A 50 -11.94 11.61 -10.17
CA ILE A 50 -10.86 11.94 -9.24
C ILE A 50 -9.59 11.11 -9.46
N TYR A 51 -9.57 10.22 -10.48
CA TYR A 51 -8.50 9.25 -10.69
C TYR A 51 -7.11 9.89 -10.77
N ASP A 52 -6.92 10.87 -11.66
CA ASP A 52 -5.59 11.47 -11.88
C ASP A 52 -5.10 12.18 -10.61
N LYS A 53 -5.97 12.95 -9.95
CA LYS A 53 -5.64 13.66 -8.70
C LYS A 53 -5.27 12.68 -7.57
N PHE A 54 -6.02 11.58 -7.43
CA PHE A 54 -5.70 10.54 -6.45
C PHE A 54 -4.36 9.89 -6.76
N ALA A 55 -4.12 9.49 -8.01
CA ALA A 55 -2.91 8.82 -8.44
C ALA A 55 -1.67 9.70 -8.24
N GLU A 56 -1.75 10.99 -8.57
CA GLU A 56 -0.70 11.97 -8.36
C GLU A 56 -0.37 12.14 -6.87
N LYS A 57 -1.39 12.34 -6.02
CA LYS A 57 -1.21 12.50 -4.57
C LYS A 57 -0.63 11.23 -3.94
N LEU A 58 -1.15 10.07 -4.30
CA LEU A 58 -0.65 8.79 -3.81
C LEU A 58 0.82 8.59 -4.23
N ALA A 59 1.15 8.85 -5.49
CA ALA A 59 2.52 8.73 -5.98
C ALA A 59 3.47 9.70 -5.27
N ALA A 60 3.04 10.92 -4.97
CA ALA A 60 3.82 11.89 -4.19
C ALA A 60 4.13 11.35 -2.79
N LYS A 61 3.12 10.87 -2.06
CA LYS A 61 3.29 10.28 -0.72
C LYS A 61 4.18 9.04 -0.73
N VAL A 62 4.06 8.19 -1.75
CA VAL A 62 4.92 7.00 -1.90
C VAL A 62 6.38 7.38 -2.09
N LYS A 63 6.68 8.45 -2.83
CA LYS A 63 8.06 8.94 -3.03
C LYS A 63 8.73 9.43 -1.74
N GLU A 64 7.96 9.84 -0.75
CA GLU A 64 8.46 10.30 0.55
C GLU A 64 8.84 9.14 1.49
N LEU A 65 8.47 7.90 1.17
CA LEU A 65 8.74 6.74 2.00
C LEU A 65 10.24 6.45 2.08
N LYS A 66 10.78 6.47 3.30
CA LYS A 66 12.16 6.07 3.59
C LYS A 66 12.26 4.56 3.73
N VAL A 67 13.00 3.94 2.83
CA VAL A 67 13.26 2.50 2.79
C VAL A 67 14.65 2.22 3.34
N GLY A 68 14.79 1.24 4.24
CA GLY A 68 16.08 0.95 4.86
C GLY A 68 16.00 -0.12 5.94
N ASN A 69 16.99 -0.13 6.84
CA ASN A 69 16.98 -1.02 7.99
C ASN A 69 15.90 -0.57 8.98
N GLY A 70 14.95 -1.45 9.31
CA GLY A 70 13.80 -1.11 10.17
C GLY A 70 14.14 -0.74 11.62
N THR A 71 15.40 -0.90 12.04
CA THR A 71 15.89 -0.44 13.35
C THR A 71 16.43 0.98 13.33
N GLU A 72 16.64 1.58 12.15
CA GLU A 72 17.15 2.94 12.01
C GLU A 72 16.03 3.98 12.18
N PRO A 73 16.28 5.08 12.91
CA PRO A 73 15.28 6.13 13.09
C PRO A 73 14.78 6.72 11.77
N GLY A 74 13.46 6.79 11.63
CA GLY A 74 12.81 7.41 10.47
C GLY A 74 12.66 6.51 9.24
N ILE A 75 13.15 5.27 9.26
CA ILE A 75 12.81 4.26 8.26
C ILE A 75 11.36 3.78 8.48
N VAL A 76 10.56 3.80 7.42
CA VAL A 76 9.14 3.43 7.46
C VAL A 76 8.82 2.21 6.59
N ILE A 77 9.72 1.84 5.69
CA ILE A 77 9.62 0.61 4.88
C ILE A 77 10.87 -0.25 5.12
N GLY A 78 10.67 -1.40 5.76
CA GLY A 78 11.71 -2.42 5.98
C GLY A 78 11.87 -3.38 4.80
N PRO A 79 12.74 -4.39 4.93
CA PRO A 79 12.98 -5.37 3.88
C PRO A 79 11.82 -6.36 3.69
N MET A 80 11.85 -7.06 2.57
CA MET A 80 11.08 -8.30 2.41
C MET A 80 11.64 -9.39 3.35
N ILE A 81 10.78 -10.31 3.80
CA ILE A 81 11.14 -11.30 4.82
C ILE A 81 12.29 -12.23 4.41
N GLU A 82 12.39 -12.58 3.12
CA GLU A 82 13.45 -13.46 2.60
C GLU A 82 13.75 -13.17 1.12
N PRO A 83 14.90 -13.64 0.58
CA PRO A 83 15.26 -13.45 -0.83
C PRO A 83 14.21 -13.98 -1.82
N LYS A 84 13.57 -15.12 -1.52
CA LYS A 84 12.52 -15.69 -2.39
C LYS A 84 11.29 -14.78 -2.48
N ALA A 85 10.91 -14.11 -1.39
CA ALA A 85 9.83 -13.13 -1.41
C ALA A 85 10.18 -11.93 -2.30
N LEU A 86 11.44 -11.48 -2.25
CA LEU A 86 11.94 -10.42 -3.14
C LEU A 86 11.94 -10.85 -4.62
N THR A 87 12.37 -12.08 -4.92
CA THR A 87 12.30 -12.62 -6.29
C THR A 87 10.86 -12.67 -6.79
N LYS A 88 9.93 -13.13 -5.95
CA LYS A 88 8.50 -13.24 -6.32
C LYS A 88 7.88 -11.90 -6.71
N VAL A 89 8.22 -10.81 -6.03
CA VAL A 89 7.62 -9.48 -6.31
C VAL A 89 8.29 -8.73 -7.48
N LYS A 90 9.46 -9.19 -7.93
CA LYS A 90 10.19 -8.61 -9.07
C LYS A 90 9.85 -9.24 -10.41
N ALA A 91 9.36 -10.49 -10.41
CA ALA A 91 8.93 -11.22 -11.59
C ALA A 91 7.56 -10.73 -12.07
#